data_AF-A0A9X0H5W4-F1
#
_entry.id   AF-A0A9X0H5W4-F1
#
_cell.length_a   1.000
_cell.length_b   1.000
_cell.length_c   1.000
_cell.angle_alpha   90.00
_cell.angle_beta   90.00
_cell.angle_gamma   90.00
#
_symmetry.space_group_name_H-M   'P 1'
#
loop_
_entity.id
_entity.type
_entity.pdbx_description
1 polymer ?
#
loop_
_entity_poly.entity_id
_entity_poly.type
_entity_poly.pdbx_seq_one_letter_code
_entity_poly.pdbx_strand_id
1 'polypeptide(L)'
;MRLATQPGSNQVQEAKDSGIANGNVVLFDKDTEALAALQAGRVDVVYFPDAEVISLIKKANSPDIERALPFEQIPDASGKPGWNYHAYGLPKNDPAFEQAFNEQLAKLRASGELLKILQKYGYTENELADPAITAAQRCNP
;
A
#
# COMPACT_ATOMS: atom_id res chain seq x y z
N MET A 1 -14.86 12.61 9.28
CA MET A 1 -13.90 12.25 8.23
C MET A 1 -14.66 11.55 7.11
N ARG A 2 -14.43 11.94 5.87
CA ARG A 2 -14.90 11.29 4.63
C ARG A 2 -13.68 10.70 3.92
N LEU A 3 -13.69 9.39 3.73
CA LEU A 3 -12.61 8.64 3.12
C LEU A 3 -12.99 8.31 1.67
N ALA A 4 -12.15 8.72 0.72
CA ALA A 4 -12.28 8.32 -0.68
C ALA A 4 -11.52 7.03 -0.95
N THR A 5 -12.15 6.08 -1.64
CA THR A 5 -11.50 4.90 -2.19
C THR A 5 -12.26 4.39 -3.43
N GLN A 6 -11.96 3.19 -3.91
CA GLN A 6 -12.54 2.59 -5.13
C GLN A 6 -13.53 1.47 -4.82
N PRO A 7 -14.57 1.28 -5.66
CA PRO A 7 -15.45 0.13 -5.56
C PRO A 7 -14.69 -1.21 -5.65
N GLY A 8 -15.02 -2.15 -4.77
CA GLY A 8 -14.49 -3.51 -4.82
C GLY A 8 -13.05 -3.67 -4.32
N SER A 9 -12.44 -2.62 -3.79
CA SER A 9 -11.10 -2.66 -3.21
C SER A 9 -11.11 -3.17 -1.76
N ASN A 10 -9.97 -3.67 -1.27
CA ASN A 10 -9.83 -4.09 0.14
C ASN A 10 -10.08 -2.92 1.11
N GLN A 11 -9.76 -1.69 0.68
CA GLN A 11 -9.89 -0.46 1.44
C GLN A 11 -11.33 -0.18 1.87
N VAL A 12 -12.33 -0.62 1.11
CA VAL A 12 -13.74 -0.52 1.51
C VAL A 12 -14.01 -1.34 2.77
N GLN A 13 -13.50 -2.56 2.81
CA GLN A 13 -13.66 -3.45 3.95
C GLN A 13 -12.80 -3.01 5.13
N GLU A 14 -11.55 -2.57 4.89
CA GLU A 14 -10.65 -2.01 5.92
C GLU A 14 -11.26 -0.77 6.59
N ALA A 15 -11.87 0.14 5.82
CA ALA A 15 -12.57 1.30 6.38
C ALA A 15 -13.73 0.88 7.29
N LYS A 16 -14.52 -0.11 6.87
CA LYS A 16 -15.63 -0.63 7.66
C LYS A 16 -15.14 -1.30 8.96
N ASP A 17 -14.10 -2.13 8.86
CA ASP A 17 -13.57 -2.89 9.99
C ASP A 17 -12.92 -2.01 11.06
N SER A 18 -12.39 -0.84 10.66
CA SER A 18 -11.90 0.20 11.56
C SER A 18 -12.98 1.12 12.13
N GLY A 19 -14.26 0.88 11.80
CA GLY A 19 -15.40 1.62 12.35
C GLY A 19 -15.76 2.90 11.60
N ILE A 20 -15.21 3.15 10.40
CA ILE A 20 -15.67 4.24 9.54
C ILE A 20 -17.07 3.89 9.04
N ALA A 21 -18.06 4.71 9.40
CA ALA A 21 -19.44 4.52 8.96
C ALA A 21 -19.53 4.49 7.43
N ASN A 22 -20.34 3.59 6.87
CA ASN A 22 -20.48 3.45 5.41
C ASN A 22 -20.82 4.77 4.69
N GLY A 23 -21.62 5.65 5.31
CA GLY A 23 -21.95 6.97 4.74
C GLY A 23 -20.77 7.95 4.65
N ASN A 24 -19.66 7.64 5.32
CA ASN A 24 -18.41 8.39 5.26
C ASN A 24 -17.40 7.81 4.27
N VAL A 25 -17.70 6.68 3.62
CA VAL A 25 -16.87 6.11 2.55
C VAL A 25 -17.44 6.57 1.21
N VAL A 26 -16.66 7.35 0.46
CA VAL A 26 -17.04 7.88 -0.85
C VAL A 26 -16.27 7.12 -1.91
N LEU A 27 -17.00 6.54 -2.86
CA LEU A 27 -16.41 5.70 -3.89
C LEU A 27 -16.26 6.47 -5.20
N PHE A 28 -15.09 6.34 -5.81
CA PHE A 28 -14.78 6.91 -7.13
C PHE A 28 -14.27 5.81 -8.05
N ASP A 29 -14.65 5.87 -9.32
CA ASP A 29 -14.22 4.86 -10.30
C ASP A 29 -12.75 5.06 -10.67
N LYS A 30 -12.23 6.29 -10.55
CA LYS A 30 -10.85 6.64 -10.87
C LYS A 30 -10.14 7.33 -9.70
N ASP A 31 -8.87 7.03 -9.55
CA ASP A 31 -7.93 7.67 -8.63
C ASP A 31 -7.91 9.20 -8.75
N THR A 32 -7.94 9.70 -9.99
CA THR A 32 -7.96 11.13 -10.33
C THR A 32 -9.24 11.84 -9.92
N GLU A 33 -10.38 11.14 -9.87
CA GLU A 33 -11.65 11.69 -9.40
C GLU A 33 -11.64 11.82 -7.86
N ALA A 34 -11.12 10.81 -7.16
CA ALA A 34 -10.89 10.87 -5.72
C ALA A 34 -9.93 12.02 -5.35
N LEU A 35 -8.85 12.20 -6.10
CA LEU A 35 -7.92 13.31 -5.91
C LEU A 35 -8.60 14.68 -6.11
N ALA A 36 -9.36 14.84 -7.20
CA ALA A 36 -10.08 16.08 -7.45
C ALA A 36 -11.14 16.37 -6.36
N ALA A 37 -11.75 15.33 -5.79
CA ALA A 37 -12.64 15.46 -4.65
C ALA A 37 -11.92 15.92 -3.39
N LEU A 38 -10.69 15.43 -3.13
CA LEU A 38 -9.85 15.87 -2.02
C LEU A 38 -9.50 17.36 -2.17
N GLN A 39 -9.00 17.77 -3.34
CA GLN A 39 -8.66 19.18 -3.62
C GLN A 39 -9.86 20.12 -3.52
N ALA A 40 -11.07 19.63 -3.87
CA ALA A 40 -12.31 20.39 -3.73
C ALA A 40 -12.92 20.37 -2.32
N GLY A 41 -12.27 19.73 -1.34
CA GLY A 41 -12.79 19.60 0.04
C GLY A 41 -14.06 18.73 0.14
N ARG A 42 -14.31 17.86 -0.85
CA ARG A 42 -15.46 16.93 -0.86
C ARG A 42 -15.19 15.63 -0.12
N VAL A 43 -13.92 15.29 0.08
CA VAL A 43 -13.45 14.24 0.97
C VAL A 43 -12.26 14.77 1.77
N ASP A 44 -11.94 14.10 2.88
CA ASP A 44 -10.90 14.55 3.80
C ASP A 44 -9.60 13.76 3.61
N VAL A 45 -9.68 12.54 3.06
CA VAL A 45 -8.54 11.66 2.79
C VAL A 45 -8.82 10.77 1.58
N VAL A 46 -7.77 10.44 0.83
CA VAL A 46 -7.80 9.40 -0.23
C VAL A 46 -7.00 8.19 0.27
N TYR A 47 -7.62 7.02 0.23
CA TYR A 47 -7.03 5.78 0.73
C TYR A 47 -6.96 4.72 -0.38
N PHE A 48 -5.73 4.45 -0.84
CA PHE A 48 -5.37 3.53 -1.92
C PHE A 48 -4.08 2.77 -1.57
N PRO A 49 -3.70 1.71 -2.33
CA PRO A 49 -2.39 1.10 -2.22
C PRO A 49 -1.25 2.11 -2.37
N ASP A 50 -0.15 1.87 -1.68
CA ASP A 50 1.06 2.71 -1.68
C ASP A 50 1.56 3.06 -3.09
N ALA A 51 1.68 2.06 -3.97
CA ALA A 51 2.10 2.22 -5.35
C ALA A 51 1.21 3.20 -6.14
N GLU A 52 -0.10 3.14 -5.88
CA GLU A 52 -1.09 4.00 -6.53
C GLU A 52 -1.01 5.43 -5.98
N VAL A 53 -0.94 5.61 -4.65
CA VAL A 53 -0.77 6.92 -4.01
C VAL A 53 0.51 7.62 -4.48
N ILE A 54 1.64 6.89 -4.54
CA ILE A 54 2.93 7.42 -5.01
C ILE A 54 2.81 7.91 -6.46
N SER A 55 2.18 7.11 -7.33
CA SER A 55 1.94 7.47 -8.73
C SER A 55 1.01 8.67 -8.87
N LEU A 56 -0.08 8.69 -8.10
CA LEU A 56 -1.11 9.72 -8.15
C LEU A 56 -0.55 11.09 -7.71
N ILE A 57 0.18 11.14 -6.60
CA ILE A 57 0.79 12.39 -6.09
C ILE A 57 1.86 12.90 -7.06
N LYS A 58 2.69 12.01 -7.61
CA LYS A 58 3.70 12.39 -8.61
C LYS A 58 3.07 13.00 -9.86
N LYS A 59 1.94 12.45 -10.34
CA LYS A 59 1.19 12.99 -11.49
C LYS A 59 0.51 14.31 -11.15
N ALA A 60 -0.06 14.42 -9.94
CA ALA A 60 -0.73 15.61 -9.47
C ALA A 60 0.21 16.81 -9.40
N ASN A 61 1.46 16.58 -8.97
CA ASN A 61 2.52 17.58 -8.89
C ASN A 61 2.03 18.89 -8.23
N SER A 62 1.29 18.74 -7.11
CA SER A 62 0.67 19.85 -6.38
C SER A 62 1.27 19.94 -4.98
N PRO A 63 1.61 21.15 -4.49
CA PRO A 63 2.09 21.35 -3.13
C PRO A 63 0.99 21.23 -2.07
N ASP A 64 -0.29 21.17 -2.49
CA ASP A 64 -1.45 21.16 -1.60
C ASP A 64 -1.86 19.75 -1.16
N ILE A 65 -1.14 18.72 -1.66
CA ILE A 65 -1.41 17.31 -1.40
C ILE A 65 -0.13 16.66 -0.91
N GLU A 66 -0.24 15.90 0.17
CA GLU A 66 0.86 15.14 0.74
C GLU A 66 0.45 13.71 1.06
N ARG A 67 1.45 12.86 1.25
CA ARG A 67 1.26 11.54 1.84
C ARG A 67 1.17 11.71 3.36
N ALA A 68 0.20 11.06 3.99
CA ALA A 68 0.18 10.94 5.45
C ALA A 68 1.30 10.00 5.90
N LEU A 69 2.45 10.59 6.26
CA LEU A 69 3.65 9.86 6.72
C LEU A 69 4.02 10.25 8.16
N PRO A 70 4.48 9.30 9.00
CA PRO A 70 4.51 7.85 8.74
C PRO A 70 3.08 7.29 8.60
N PHE A 71 2.91 6.28 7.76
CA PHE A 71 1.60 5.67 7.56
C PHE A 71 1.43 4.52 8.55
N GLU A 72 0.39 4.59 9.38
CA GLU A 72 -0.04 3.47 10.22
C GLU A 72 -1.16 2.70 9.52
N GLN A 73 -1.09 1.37 9.57
CA GLN A 73 -2.12 0.54 8.96
C GLN A 73 -3.45 0.73 9.66
N ILE A 74 -4.51 0.79 8.86
CA ILE A 74 -5.88 0.75 9.37
C ILE A 74 -6.08 -0.58 10.14
N PRO A 75 -6.59 -0.53 11.38
CA PRO A 75 -6.83 -1.74 12.15
C PRO A 75 -8.00 -2.54 11.56
N ASP A 76 -7.89 -3.87 11.63
CA ASP A 76 -8.96 -4.80 11.35
C ASP A 76 -10.06 -4.76 12.42
N ALA A 77 -11.09 -5.59 12.25
CA ALA A 77 -12.23 -5.66 13.18
C ALA A 77 -11.85 -6.12 14.60
N SER A 78 -10.66 -6.69 14.78
CA SER A 78 -10.10 -7.08 16.08
C SER A 78 -9.15 -6.02 16.66
N GLY A 79 -9.03 -4.86 16.01
CA GLY A 79 -8.14 -3.77 16.42
C GLY A 79 -6.67 -4.00 16.07
N LYS A 80 -6.34 -4.99 15.21
CA LYS A 80 -4.96 -5.30 14.83
C LYS A 80 -4.63 -4.69 13.46
N PRO A 81 -3.43 -4.14 13.27
CA PRO A 81 -3.04 -3.63 11.96
C PRO A 81 -3.01 -4.76 10.90
N GLY A 82 -3.60 -4.49 9.74
CA GLY A 82 -3.58 -5.38 8.58
C GLY A 82 -2.54 -4.93 7.56
N TRP A 83 -1.79 -5.85 6.97
CA TRP A 83 -0.86 -5.54 5.87
C TRP A 83 -1.10 -6.47 4.70
N ASN A 84 -1.12 -5.87 3.51
CA ASN A 84 -0.96 -6.57 2.25
C ASN A 84 0.51 -6.48 1.83
N TYR A 85 1.08 -7.60 1.36
CA TYR A 85 2.46 -7.64 0.88
C TYR A 85 2.49 -7.99 -0.60
N HIS A 86 3.16 -7.16 -1.39
CA HIS A 86 3.49 -7.50 -2.76
C HIS A 86 4.66 -8.51 -2.78
N ALA A 87 4.52 -9.55 -3.60
CA ALA A 87 5.53 -10.59 -3.77
C ALA A 87 5.70 -10.93 -5.26
N TYR A 88 6.87 -11.48 -5.61
CA TYR A 88 7.09 -12.03 -6.93
C TYR A 88 6.47 -13.42 -7.03
N GLY A 89 5.69 -13.67 -8.09
CA GLY A 89 5.22 -15.01 -8.42
C GLY A 89 6.35 -15.81 -9.05
N LEU A 90 6.86 -16.83 -8.34
CA LEU A 90 7.96 -17.68 -8.79
C LEU A 90 7.43 -19.06 -9.26
N PRO A 91 8.13 -19.77 -10.17
CA PRO A 91 7.72 -21.10 -10.63
C PRO A 91 7.66 -22.12 -9.48
N LYS A 92 6.52 -22.82 -9.35
CA LYS A 92 6.32 -23.83 -8.29
C LYS A 92 7.18 -25.09 -8.44
N ASN A 93 7.64 -25.38 -9.65
CA ASN A 93 8.42 -26.57 -9.99
C ASN A 93 9.93 -26.31 -10.06
N ASP A 94 10.41 -25.16 -9.57
CA ASP A 94 11.82 -24.80 -9.56
C ASP A 94 12.25 -24.22 -8.19
N PRO A 95 12.43 -25.09 -7.18
CA PRO A 95 12.85 -24.65 -5.85
C PRO A 95 14.27 -24.06 -5.85
N ALA A 96 15.12 -24.44 -6.81
CA ALA A 96 16.47 -23.90 -6.92
C ALA A 96 16.44 -22.44 -7.37
N PHE A 97 15.58 -22.09 -8.34
CA PHE A 97 15.35 -20.70 -8.74
C PHE A 97 14.73 -19.88 -7.60
N GLU A 98 13.73 -20.41 -6.90
CA GLU A 98 13.13 -19.73 -5.75
C GLU A 98 14.18 -19.39 -4.68
N GLN A 99 15.02 -20.37 -4.31
CA GLN A 99 16.08 -20.16 -3.35
C GLN A 99 17.09 -19.11 -3.84
N ALA A 100 17.58 -19.24 -5.08
CA ALA A 100 18.56 -18.30 -5.64
C ALA A 100 18.00 -16.88 -5.72
N PHE A 101 16.73 -16.71 -6.11
CA PHE A 101 16.06 -15.41 -6.16
C PHE A 101 15.97 -14.78 -4.76
N ASN A 102 15.50 -15.54 -3.77
CA ASN A 102 15.38 -15.09 -2.38
C ASN A 102 16.74 -14.71 -1.78
N GLU A 103 17.80 -15.47 -2.07
CA GLU A 103 19.16 -15.15 -1.63
C GLU A 103 19.65 -13.80 -2.18
N GLN A 104 19.41 -13.51 -3.46
CA GLN A 104 19.81 -12.23 -4.05
C GLN A 104 18.96 -11.07 -3.55
N LEU A 105 17.65 -11.27 -3.38
CA LEU A 105 16.76 -10.27 -2.80
C LEU A 105 17.17 -9.94 -1.35
N ALA A 106 17.54 -10.94 -0.56
CA ALA A 106 18.06 -10.74 0.80
C ALA A 106 19.36 -9.91 0.80
N LYS A 107 20.29 -10.18 -0.13
CA LYS A 107 21.52 -9.38 -0.29
C LYS A 107 21.21 -7.92 -0.66
N LEU A 108 20.26 -7.68 -1.56
CA LEU A 108 19.83 -6.32 -1.94
C LEU A 108 19.19 -5.57 -0.76
N ARG A 109 18.41 -6.26 0.07
CA ARG A 109 17.85 -5.70 1.31
C ARG A 109 18.94 -5.34 2.29
N ALA A 110 19.83 -6.28 2.61
CA ALA A 110 20.90 -6.11 3.59
C ALA A 110 21.91 -5.02 3.21
N SER A 111 22.17 -4.83 1.91
CA SER A 111 23.06 -3.77 1.43
C SER A 111 22.40 -2.39 1.34
N GLY A 112 21.08 -2.30 1.52
CA GLY A 112 20.29 -1.08 1.29
C GLY A 112 20.10 -0.73 -0.20
N GLU A 113 20.61 -1.55 -1.13
CA GLU A 113 20.50 -1.29 -2.56
C GLU A 113 19.06 -1.42 -3.06
N LEU A 114 18.26 -2.30 -2.44
CA LEU A 114 16.83 -2.39 -2.76
C LEU A 114 16.12 -1.06 -2.55
N LEU A 115 16.34 -0.40 -1.42
CA LEU A 115 15.72 0.89 -1.12
C LEU A 115 16.15 1.96 -2.12
N LYS A 116 17.44 2.02 -2.50
CA LYS A 116 17.93 2.96 -3.51
C LYS A 116 17.26 2.76 -4.88
N ILE A 117 16.99 1.51 -5.27
CA ILE A 117 16.24 1.21 -6.50
C ILE A 117 14.81 1.75 -6.37
N LEU A 118 14.14 1.44 -5.26
CA LEU A 118 12.75 1.82 -5.00
C LEU A 118 12.57 3.35 -4.89
N GLN A 119 13.54 4.07 -4.32
CA GLN A 119 13.53 5.53 -4.21
C GLN A 119 13.43 6.24 -5.56
N LYS A 120 13.97 5.66 -6.64
CA LYS A 120 13.80 6.21 -8.01
C LYS A 120 12.34 6.28 -8.44
N TYR A 121 11.49 5.47 -7.83
CA TYR A 121 10.06 5.39 -8.10
C TYR A 121 9.21 6.10 -7.04
N GLY A 122 9.83 6.77 -6.05
CA GLY A 122 9.12 7.55 -5.01
C GLY A 122 8.77 6.77 -3.74
N TYR A 123 9.24 5.52 -3.63
CA TYR A 123 9.10 4.72 -2.41
C TYR A 123 10.12 5.15 -1.36
N THR A 124 9.77 4.92 -0.10
CA THR A 124 10.55 5.25 1.09
C THR A 124 10.72 4.02 1.97
N GLU A 125 11.38 4.17 3.12
CA GLU A 125 11.47 3.10 4.12
C GLU A 125 10.10 2.63 4.62
N ASN A 126 9.09 3.49 4.59
CA ASN A 126 7.72 3.18 5.00
C ASN A 126 7.07 2.04 4.18
N GLU A 127 7.55 1.79 2.97
CA GLU A 127 7.06 0.74 2.08
C GLU A 127 7.89 -0.56 2.17
N LEU A 128 8.99 -0.57 2.93
CA LEU A 128 9.78 -1.78 3.11
C LEU A 128 9.09 -2.71 4.10
N ALA A 129 8.79 -3.92 3.64
CA ALA A 129 8.30 -4.98 4.51
C ALA A 129 9.34 -5.34 5.58
N ASP A 130 8.88 -5.49 6.82
CA ASP A 130 9.68 -6.05 7.92
C ASP A 130 10.35 -7.36 7.47
N PRO A 131 11.68 -7.49 7.59
CA PRO A 131 12.42 -8.68 7.16
C PRO A 131 12.01 -9.97 7.88
N ALA A 132 11.35 -9.89 9.03
CA ALA A 132 10.80 -11.05 9.73
C ALA A 132 9.55 -11.64 9.06
N ILE A 133 8.92 -10.90 8.15
CA ILE A 133 7.72 -11.35 7.42
C ILE A 133 8.12 -12.16 6.19
N THR A 134 7.55 -13.35 6.08
CA THR A 134 7.80 -14.31 5.00
C THR A 134 6.54 -14.61 4.20
N ALA A 135 6.71 -15.02 2.95
CA ALA A 135 5.59 -15.48 2.12
C ALA A 135 4.87 -16.69 2.74
N ALA A 136 5.60 -17.60 3.39
CA ALA A 136 5.03 -18.78 4.07
C ALA A 136 4.03 -18.39 5.16
N GLN A 137 4.34 -17.39 6.00
CA GLN A 137 3.44 -16.89 7.04
C GLN A 137 2.16 -16.24 6.49
N ARG A 138 2.19 -15.73 5.25
CA ARG A 138 1.07 -14.99 4.65
C ARG A 138 0.21 -15.85 3.72
N CYS A 139 0.80 -16.82 3.04
CA CYS A 139 0.13 -17.63 2.01
C CYS A 139 -0.28 -19.03 2.47
N ASN A 140 0.21 -19.51 3.62
CA ASN A 140 -0.27 -20.70 4.32
C ASN A 140 -0.76 -20.30 5.72
N PRO A 141 -1.91 -19.62 5.82
CA PRO A 141 -2.50 -19.25 7.10
C PRO A 141 -2.96 -20.48 7.90
#